data_AF-A0A928XR04-F1
#
_entry.id   AF-A0A928XR04-F1
#
_cell.length_a   1.000
_cell.length_b   1.000
_cell.length_c   1.000
_cell.angle_alpha   90.00
_cell.angle_beta   90.00
_cell.angle_gamma   90.00
#
_symmetry.space_group_name_H-M   'P 1'
#
loop_
_entity.id
_entity.type
_entity.pdbx_description
1 polymer ?
#
loop_
_entity_poly.entity_id
_entity_poly.type
_entity_poly.pdbx_seq_one_letter_code
_entity_poly.pdbx_strand_id
1 'polypeptide(L)'
;MIARWLLFCFALGGCSYQPARFRDRPPVTDARDDRPIAIPRSNAFIEAFYLSDVFLRRPVVDALDAERFPYARDVNALDEVPRSSWFSPIALDGEAFERAYAADGPPKPPARVERRGGSFLLTDARGRAYRLLGDHPGLPATDTAAALIASRLVRAIGYLTPETWLVEPRPLGLSRSDGPDSGRWVAVRWPVGVTLGPTDMTYPRGDDPNDRIPHRDRRTLRALGVLAAWLDLRELGPSRLVDAYVGRPGLGHVRHYVVGLHDALGAAGLAPTHHRVSAVGPVQGAAWKNLLTLGLARPRPSSKPLERTLRVFLPELDPRYELGHPYEPVDRLLASDGYWIAKRLARVPSRTLEASVRAADLSDPELERHLVRALEARRRTLISYWFSRVTPCEVEAVSARTLVLADEALRAGVENADSTHYELRFLGDDGRELSPPRRVPPTLDEVEIALPELERPYFVVSVTVSRRGRPAARAMEVHFYSDQGELRLVGIRH
;
A
#
# COMPACT_ATOMS: atom_id res chain seq x y z
N MET A 1 18.52 -27.96 -49.21
CA MET A 1 18.15 -29.03 -48.25
C MET A 1 19.11 -29.07 -47.04
N ILE A 2 19.36 -27.95 -46.35
CA ILE A 2 20.18 -27.93 -45.11
C ILE A 2 19.59 -26.96 -44.05
N ALA A 3 18.75 -25.99 -44.41
CA ALA A 3 18.26 -24.97 -43.49
C ALA A 3 17.00 -25.35 -42.66
N ARG A 4 16.57 -26.62 -42.66
CA ARG A 4 15.31 -27.04 -42.01
C ARG A 4 15.48 -27.94 -40.77
N TRP A 5 16.72 -28.22 -40.38
CA TRP A 5 17.05 -29.13 -39.27
C TRP A 5 17.68 -28.44 -38.04
N LEU A 6 17.83 -27.11 -38.03
CA LEU A 6 18.42 -26.37 -36.90
C LEU A 6 17.40 -25.72 -35.96
N LEU A 7 16.10 -25.93 -36.17
CA LEU A 7 15.03 -25.34 -35.34
C LEU A 7 14.36 -26.34 -34.39
N PHE A 8 14.93 -27.54 -34.21
CA PHE A 8 14.31 -28.64 -33.46
C PHE A 8 15.18 -29.19 -32.31
N CYS A 9 15.99 -28.34 -31.65
CA CYS A 9 16.85 -28.78 -30.53
C CYS A 9 16.76 -27.94 -29.25
N PHE A 10 15.78 -27.04 -29.09
CA PHE A 10 15.63 -26.22 -27.88
C PHE A 10 14.31 -26.39 -27.11
N ALA A 11 13.56 -27.48 -27.35
CA ALA A 11 12.20 -27.62 -26.82
C ALA A 11 11.98 -28.80 -25.84
N LEU A 12 13.02 -29.30 -25.15
CA LEU A 12 12.85 -30.32 -24.09
C LEU A 12 13.68 -30.05 -22.82
N GLY A 13 14.06 -28.80 -22.58
CA GLY A 13 14.37 -28.37 -21.22
C GLY A 13 13.05 -28.12 -20.50
N GLY A 14 12.42 -29.16 -19.96
CA GLY A 14 11.31 -28.95 -19.03
C GLY A 14 11.83 -28.07 -17.90
N CYS A 15 11.39 -26.82 -17.80
CA CYS A 15 11.69 -25.96 -16.67
C CYS A 15 11.14 -26.65 -15.43
N SER A 16 11.99 -27.39 -14.71
CA SER A 16 11.65 -27.93 -13.41
C SER A 16 11.46 -26.75 -12.47
N TYR A 17 10.23 -26.54 -12.02
CA TYR A 17 9.95 -25.56 -10.99
C TYR A 17 10.73 -25.92 -9.73
N GLN A 18 11.49 -24.98 -9.18
CA GLN A 18 12.17 -25.14 -7.91
C GLN A 18 11.55 -24.16 -6.90
N PRO A 19 10.94 -24.66 -5.80
CA PRO A 19 10.39 -23.80 -4.75
C PRO A 19 11.46 -22.91 -4.13
N ALA A 20 11.03 -21.78 -3.56
CA ALA A 20 11.92 -20.98 -2.72
C ALA A 20 12.35 -21.79 -1.49
N ARG A 21 13.57 -21.56 -1.00
CA ARG A 21 14.06 -22.19 0.24
C ARG A 21 14.15 -21.15 1.34
N PHE A 22 13.41 -21.35 2.42
CA PHE A 22 13.48 -20.52 3.61
C PHE A 22 14.52 -21.06 4.59
N ARG A 23 15.13 -20.16 5.37
CA ARG A 23 16.01 -20.54 6.47
C ARG A 23 15.14 -20.82 7.70
N ASP A 24 15.48 -21.86 8.46
CA ASP A 24 14.83 -22.14 9.75
C ASP A 24 15.26 -21.07 10.79
N ARG A 25 14.54 -19.94 10.77
CA ARG A 25 14.72 -18.80 11.68
C ARG A 25 13.37 -18.12 11.91
N PRO A 26 13.16 -17.52 13.09
CA PRO A 26 11.96 -16.73 13.33
C PRO A 26 11.77 -15.63 12.27
N PRO A 27 10.52 -15.36 11.84
CA PRO A 27 10.26 -14.31 10.88
C PRO A 27 10.64 -12.95 11.46
N VAL A 28 11.18 -12.08 10.62
CA VAL A 28 11.44 -10.69 10.98
C VAL A 28 10.11 -9.99 11.22
N THR A 29 9.91 -9.47 12.43
CA THR A 29 8.74 -8.65 12.80
C THR A 29 9.05 -7.16 12.82
N ASP A 30 10.32 -6.80 12.84
CA ASP A 30 10.83 -5.44 12.89
C ASP A 30 12.12 -5.33 12.05
N ALA A 31 12.13 -4.41 11.08
CA ALA A 31 13.27 -4.16 10.19
C ALA A 31 14.46 -3.53 10.92
N ARG A 32 14.24 -2.89 12.08
CA ARG A 32 15.24 -2.16 12.87
C ARG A 32 16.02 -1.14 12.02
N ASP A 33 15.30 -0.42 11.18
CA ASP A 33 15.77 0.67 10.32
C ASP A 33 15.69 2.05 11.02
N ASP A 34 15.73 2.04 12.36
CA ASP A 34 15.61 3.19 13.24
C ASP A 34 16.91 3.50 14.00
N ARG A 35 18.06 2.99 13.52
CA ARG A 35 19.36 3.23 14.16
C ARG A 35 19.73 4.72 14.07
N PRO A 36 20.39 5.27 15.09
CA PRO A 36 20.95 6.63 15.06
C PRO A 36 21.83 6.90 13.85
N ILE A 37 21.53 7.98 13.13
CA ILE A 37 22.32 8.49 12.01
C ILE A 37 22.50 10.01 12.12
N ALA A 38 23.51 10.53 11.41
CA ALA A 38 23.61 11.96 11.15
C ALA A 38 22.41 12.45 10.34
N ILE A 39 22.05 13.73 10.49
CA ILE A 39 20.93 14.31 9.73
C ILE A 39 21.26 14.24 8.23
N PRO A 40 20.45 13.53 7.42
CA PRO A 40 20.66 13.45 5.98
C PRO A 40 20.45 14.81 5.29
N ARG A 41 20.85 14.89 4.02
CA ARG A 41 20.61 16.08 3.22
C ARG A 41 19.13 16.22 2.90
N SER A 42 18.65 17.47 2.88
CA SER A 42 17.32 17.76 2.36
C SER A 42 17.31 17.52 0.84
N ASN A 43 16.32 16.77 0.38
CA ASN A 43 16.00 16.58 -1.03
C ASN A 43 15.05 17.69 -1.49
N ALA A 44 15.44 18.41 -2.54
CA ALA A 44 14.54 19.27 -3.28
C ALA A 44 13.90 18.47 -4.41
N PHE A 45 12.59 18.61 -4.59
CA PHE A 45 11.94 18.07 -5.79
C PHE A 45 12.27 18.95 -6.99
N ILE A 46 12.92 18.34 -7.98
CA ILE A 46 13.22 18.97 -9.26
C ILE A 46 12.41 18.24 -10.32
N GLU A 47 11.30 18.85 -10.72
CA GLU A 47 10.34 18.28 -11.66
C GLU A 47 10.99 17.81 -12.97
N ALA A 48 11.94 18.59 -13.51
CA ALA A 48 12.65 18.23 -14.74
C ALA A 48 13.43 16.90 -14.63
N PHE A 49 14.07 16.63 -13.48
CA PHE A 49 14.77 15.36 -13.27
C PHE A 49 13.79 14.21 -13.11
N TYR A 50 12.70 14.42 -12.38
CA TYR A 50 11.64 13.43 -12.23
C TYR A 50 11.04 13.02 -13.57
N LEU A 51 10.66 13.99 -14.41
CA LEU A 51 10.08 13.74 -15.72
C LEU A 51 11.09 13.07 -16.67
N SER A 52 12.35 13.52 -16.66
CA SER A 52 13.42 12.88 -17.44
C SER A 52 13.63 11.41 -17.04
N ASP A 53 13.60 11.13 -15.74
CA ASP A 53 13.73 9.79 -15.21
C ASP A 53 12.58 8.88 -15.68
N VAL A 54 11.35 9.37 -15.51
CA VAL A 54 10.11 8.65 -15.82
C VAL A 54 9.93 8.40 -17.31
N PHE A 55 10.19 9.40 -18.17
CA PHE A 55 9.83 9.32 -19.59
C PHE A 55 10.97 8.93 -20.52
N LEU A 56 12.22 9.07 -20.08
CA LEU A 56 13.38 8.76 -20.90
C LEU A 56 14.20 7.61 -20.30
N ARG A 57 14.68 7.77 -19.06
CA ARG A 57 15.66 6.84 -18.50
C ARG A 57 15.05 5.48 -18.17
N ARG A 58 13.92 5.44 -17.44
CA ARG A 58 13.29 4.18 -17.02
C ARG A 58 12.84 3.32 -18.19
N PRO A 59 12.08 3.81 -19.19
CA PRO A 59 11.63 2.96 -20.29
C PRO A 59 12.80 2.34 -21.07
N VAL A 60 13.92 3.05 -21.21
CA VAL A 60 15.13 2.54 -21.85
C VAL A 60 15.79 1.47 -20.98
N VAL A 61 15.95 1.73 -19.68
CA VAL A 61 16.53 0.75 -18.75
C VAL A 61 15.66 -0.50 -18.65
N ASP A 62 14.35 -0.34 -18.45
CA ASP A 62 13.40 -1.46 -18.33
C ASP A 62 13.28 -2.27 -19.64
N ALA A 63 13.45 -1.65 -20.81
CA ALA A 63 13.48 -2.38 -22.08
C ALA A 63 14.76 -3.21 -22.26
N LEU A 64 15.85 -2.83 -21.59
CA LEU A 64 17.14 -3.53 -21.59
C LEU A 64 17.27 -4.50 -20.42
N ASP A 65 16.42 -4.36 -19.39
CA ASP A 65 16.40 -5.21 -18.22
C ASP A 65 15.59 -6.49 -18.52
N ALA A 66 16.31 -7.60 -18.64
CA ALA A 66 15.70 -8.92 -18.80
C ALA A 66 15.16 -9.49 -17.48
N GLU A 67 15.39 -8.83 -16.34
CA GLU A 67 14.86 -9.27 -15.06
C GLU A 67 13.33 -9.08 -15.02
N ARG A 68 12.64 -10.21 -14.86
CA ARG A 68 11.23 -10.26 -14.48
C ARG A 68 11.06 -9.46 -13.18
N PHE A 69 10.06 -8.59 -13.09
CA PHE A 69 9.75 -7.80 -11.88
C PHE A 69 9.96 -8.62 -10.59
N PRO A 70 10.97 -8.30 -9.76
CA PRO A 70 11.33 -9.15 -8.64
C PRO A 70 10.25 -9.13 -7.56
N TYR A 71 10.20 -10.19 -6.76
CA TYR A 71 9.40 -10.20 -5.54
C TYR A 71 9.78 -9.02 -4.65
N ALA A 72 8.79 -8.49 -3.93
CA ALA A 72 9.03 -7.43 -2.97
C ALA A 72 10.04 -7.86 -1.90
N ARG A 73 10.86 -6.91 -1.45
CA ARG A 73 12.07 -7.18 -0.65
C ARG A 73 11.95 -6.77 0.82
N ASP A 74 10.91 -6.04 1.19
CA ASP A 74 10.53 -5.67 2.56
C ASP A 74 9.44 -6.61 3.12
N VAL A 75 9.58 -7.90 2.80
CA VAL A 75 8.64 -8.97 3.18
C VAL A 75 9.40 -10.01 4.01
N ASN A 76 8.79 -10.48 5.11
CA ASN A 76 9.37 -11.49 5.98
C ASN A 76 9.08 -12.92 5.48
N ALA A 77 9.53 -13.93 6.23
CA ALA A 77 9.35 -15.33 5.86
C ALA A 77 7.88 -15.79 5.84
N LEU A 78 6.97 -15.07 6.51
CA LEU A 78 5.53 -15.38 6.54
C LEU A 78 4.72 -14.52 5.56
N ASP A 79 5.38 -13.98 4.53
CA ASP A 79 4.75 -13.13 3.51
C ASP A 79 4.07 -11.86 4.08
N GLU A 80 4.60 -11.33 5.17
CA GLU A 80 4.13 -10.11 5.84
C GLU A 80 5.16 -8.99 5.82
N VAL A 81 4.70 -7.74 5.89
CA VAL A 81 5.57 -6.57 6.01
C VAL A 81 5.91 -6.33 7.49
N PRO A 82 7.20 -6.34 7.90
CA PRO A 82 7.61 -6.04 9.27
C PRO A 82 7.42 -4.55 9.61
N ARG A 83 7.39 -4.24 10.91
CA ARG A 83 7.48 -2.85 11.39
C ARG A 83 8.76 -2.20 10.87
N SER A 84 8.68 -0.96 10.42
CA SER A 84 9.80 -0.19 9.85
C SER A 84 9.56 1.32 9.93
N SER A 85 10.52 2.10 9.46
CA SER A 85 10.41 3.55 9.28
C SER A 85 9.36 3.97 8.23
N TRP A 86 8.86 3.01 7.43
CA TRP A 86 7.84 3.19 6.39
C TRP A 86 6.45 2.75 6.82
N PHE A 87 6.39 1.73 7.68
CA PHE A 87 5.16 1.03 8.02
C PHE A 87 5.17 0.61 9.49
N SER A 88 4.17 1.04 10.24
CA SER A 88 4.01 0.75 11.66
C SER A 88 2.54 0.44 11.95
N PRO A 89 2.15 -0.85 11.92
CA PRO A 89 0.83 -1.30 12.32
C PRO A 89 0.43 -0.76 13.69
N ILE A 90 -0.87 -0.49 13.86
CA ILE A 90 -1.47 -0.09 15.13
C ILE A 90 -2.69 -0.96 15.42
N ALA A 91 -3.07 -1.00 16.69
CA ALA A 91 -4.33 -1.62 17.10
C ALA A 91 -5.52 -0.87 16.49
N LEU A 92 -6.55 -1.63 16.11
CA LEU A 92 -7.76 -1.12 15.44
C LEU A 92 -8.99 -1.15 16.34
N ASP A 93 -8.83 -1.52 17.62
CA ASP A 93 -9.89 -1.33 18.61
C ASP A 93 -10.10 0.17 18.84
N GLY A 94 -11.36 0.59 18.98
CA GLY A 94 -11.75 2.00 18.86
C GLY A 94 -10.88 2.94 19.69
N GLU A 95 -10.79 2.73 21.00
CA GLU A 95 -10.02 3.62 21.85
C GLU A 95 -8.51 3.48 21.69
N ALA A 96 -7.96 2.27 21.49
CA ALA A 96 -6.53 2.15 21.28
C ALA A 96 -6.11 2.78 19.95
N PHE A 97 -6.95 2.72 18.92
CA PHE A 97 -6.75 3.44 17.67
C PHE A 97 -6.71 4.95 17.91
N GLU A 98 -7.69 5.53 18.62
CA GLU A 98 -7.68 6.97 18.92
C GLU A 98 -6.42 7.39 19.69
N ARG A 99 -6.03 6.62 20.71
CA ARG A 99 -4.81 6.88 21.48
C ARG A 99 -3.54 6.76 20.63
N ALA A 100 -3.47 5.76 19.75
CA ALA A 100 -2.32 5.53 18.88
C ALA A 100 -2.24 6.55 17.72
N TYR A 101 -3.37 7.11 17.30
CA TYR A 101 -3.45 8.20 16.33
C TYR A 101 -3.03 9.53 16.96
N ALA A 102 -3.40 9.78 18.22
CA ALA A 102 -3.15 11.02 18.95
C ALA A 102 -1.82 11.03 19.72
N ALA A 103 -0.68 10.90 19.03
CA ALA A 103 0.62 10.96 19.70
C ALA A 103 0.89 12.35 20.33
N ASP A 104 0.59 13.42 19.59
CA ASP A 104 0.69 14.80 20.06
C ASP A 104 -0.68 15.45 20.31
N GLY A 105 -1.71 14.98 19.62
CA GLY A 105 -3.10 15.42 19.79
C GLY A 105 -3.37 16.80 19.17
N PRO A 106 -4.62 17.28 19.30
CA PRO A 106 -5.04 18.58 18.77
C PRO A 106 -4.26 19.73 19.44
N PRO A 107 -4.16 20.91 18.79
CA PRO A 107 -3.48 22.07 19.36
C PRO A 107 -4.16 22.53 20.65
N LYS A 108 -3.36 23.05 21.60
CA LYS A 108 -3.85 23.57 22.89
C LYS A 108 -3.78 25.10 22.99
N PRO A 109 -4.78 25.76 23.61
CA PRO A 109 -4.77 27.21 23.78
C PRO A 109 -3.75 27.69 24.82
N PRO A 110 -3.29 28.95 24.73
CA PRO A 110 -3.46 29.84 23.57
C PRO A 110 -2.59 29.39 22.39
N ALA A 111 -3.09 29.59 21.17
CA ALA A 111 -2.33 29.35 19.95
C ALA A 111 -1.99 30.65 19.22
N ARG A 112 -1.01 30.61 18.32
CA ARG A 112 -0.62 31.71 17.44
C ARG A 112 -0.53 31.20 16.02
N VAL A 113 -0.95 32.00 15.05
CA VAL A 113 -0.84 31.66 13.62
C VAL A 113 0.10 32.64 12.92
N GLU A 114 1.01 32.08 12.13
CA GLU A 114 1.91 32.84 11.26
C GLU A 114 1.72 32.40 9.79
N ARG A 115 1.69 33.37 8.87
CA ARG A 115 1.69 33.07 7.44
C ARG A 115 3.13 32.92 6.95
N ARG A 116 3.49 31.75 6.41
CA ARG A 116 4.81 31.46 5.83
C ARG A 116 4.66 30.85 4.44
N GLY A 117 5.15 31.56 3.43
CA GLY A 117 5.21 31.07 2.05
C GLY A 117 3.85 30.62 1.49
N GLY A 118 2.77 31.34 1.82
CA GLY A 118 1.40 31.00 1.40
C GLY A 118 0.70 29.94 2.26
N SER A 119 1.41 29.31 3.21
CA SER A 119 0.83 28.39 4.20
C SER A 119 0.65 29.06 5.56
N PHE A 120 -0.24 28.51 6.39
CA PHE A 120 -0.49 28.97 7.75
C PHE A 120 0.14 27.98 8.74
N LEU A 121 0.98 28.48 9.64
CA LEU A 121 1.64 27.73 10.69
C LEU A 121 1.04 28.12 12.03
N LEU A 122 0.34 27.19 12.66
CA LEU A 122 -0.17 27.34 14.02
C LEU A 122 0.86 26.80 15.01
N THR A 123 1.21 27.60 16.02
CA THR A 123 2.01 27.16 17.18
C THR A 123 1.14 27.22 18.43
N ASP A 124 1.04 26.11 19.15
CA ASP A 124 0.20 25.99 20.34
C ASP A 124 0.96 26.34 21.64
N ALA A 125 0.27 26.32 22.79
CA ALA A 125 0.87 26.64 24.09
C ALA A 125 2.00 25.69 24.53
N ARG A 126 2.10 24.50 23.90
CA ARG A 126 3.19 23.54 24.14
C ARG A 126 4.39 23.78 23.23
N GLY A 127 4.36 24.82 22.40
CA GLY A 127 5.36 25.09 21.37
C GLY A 127 5.29 24.10 20.20
N ARG A 128 4.19 23.37 20.03
CA ARG A 128 4.02 22.41 18.93
C ARG A 128 3.48 23.14 17.70
N ALA A 129 4.12 22.86 16.56
CA ALA A 129 3.74 23.44 15.28
C ALA A 129 2.78 22.54 14.49
N TYR A 130 1.78 23.15 13.88
CA TYR A 130 0.77 22.52 13.06
C TYR A 130 0.62 23.32 11.77
N ARG A 131 0.49 22.65 10.63
CA ARG A 131 0.10 23.31 9.38
C ARG A 131 -1.42 23.42 9.33
N LEU A 132 -1.95 24.62 9.19
CA LEU A 132 -3.39 24.81 8.97
C LEU A 132 -3.70 24.64 7.48
N LEU A 133 -4.73 23.84 7.20
CA LEU A 133 -5.35 23.73 5.90
C LEU A 133 -6.80 24.18 5.99
N GLY A 134 -7.28 24.78 4.92
CA GLY A 134 -8.65 25.21 4.76
C GLY A 134 -9.27 24.59 3.51
N ASP A 135 -10.57 24.76 3.37
CA ASP A 135 -11.29 24.37 2.15
C ASP A 135 -11.07 25.39 1.03
N HIS A 136 -11.19 24.93 -0.21
CA HIS A 136 -11.24 25.83 -1.36
C HIS A 136 -12.46 26.77 -1.27
N PRO A 137 -12.35 28.03 -1.75
CA PRO A 137 -13.48 28.94 -1.79
C PRO A 137 -14.69 28.35 -2.52
N GLY A 138 -15.86 28.40 -1.89
CA GLY A 138 -17.11 27.86 -2.43
C GLY A 138 -17.32 26.35 -2.24
N LEU A 139 -16.36 25.64 -1.62
CA LEU A 139 -16.41 24.19 -1.43
C LEU A 139 -16.22 23.81 0.05
N PRO A 140 -17.12 24.25 0.95
CA PRO A 140 -16.97 24.01 2.38
C PRO A 140 -16.96 22.51 2.71
N ALA A 141 -16.16 22.12 3.70
CA ALA A 141 -16.04 20.77 4.20
C ALA A 141 -15.69 19.71 3.14
N THR A 142 -14.92 20.09 2.11
CA THR A 142 -14.43 19.16 1.08
C THR A 142 -13.01 18.72 1.40
N ASP A 143 -12.03 19.61 1.26
CA ASP A 143 -10.62 19.31 1.49
C ASP A 143 -10.33 18.94 2.95
N THR A 144 -10.93 19.67 3.88
CA THR A 144 -10.76 19.45 5.32
C THR A 144 -11.30 18.09 5.74
N ALA A 145 -12.48 17.71 5.23
CA ALA A 145 -13.07 16.40 5.50
C ALA A 145 -12.29 15.27 4.86
N ALA A 146 -11.87 15.42 3.59
CA ALA A 146 -11.00 14.45 2.93
C ALA A 146 -9.70 14.22 3.71
N ALA A 147 -9.04 15.29 4.17
CA ALA A 147 -7.83 15.19 4.97
C ALA A 147 -8.04 14.43 6.29
N LEU A 148 -9.13 14.72 7.01
CA LEU A 148 -9.47 14.05 8.27
C LEU A 148 -9.74 12.56 8.08
N ILE A 149 -10.56 12.21 7.10
CA ILE A 149 -10.96 10.82 6.85
C ILE A 149 -9.76 10.02 6.33
N ALA A 150 -9.10 10.52 5.28
CA ALA A 150 -8.04 9.76 4.62
C ALA A 150 -6.81 9.59 5.51
N SER A 151 -6.41 10.59 6.32
CA SER A 151 -5.29 10.43 7.26
C SER A 151 -5.55 9.33 8.30
N ARG A 152 -6.77 9.27 8.84
CA ARG A 152 -7.16 8.23 9.80
C ARG A 152 -7.19 6.84 9.17
N LEU A 153 -7.74 6.72 7.95
CA LEU A 153 -7.78 5.44 7.23
C LEU A 153 -6.38 4.96 6.80
N VAL A 154 -5.53 5.85 6.27
CA VAL A 154 -4.13 5.54 5.94
C VAL A 154 -3.38 5.07 7.19
N ARG A 155 -3.60 5.73 8.33
CA ARG A 155 -3.01 5.33 9.61
C ARG A 155 -3.53 3.97 10.11
N ALA A 156 -4.83 3.69 9.97
CA ALA A 156 -5.44 2.40 10.32
C ALA A 156 -4.83 1.24 9.52
N ILE A 157 -4.52 1.45 8.24
CA ILE A 157 -3.83 0.45 7.43
C ILE A 157 -2.43 0.14 7.97
N GLY A 158 -1.77 1.12 8.60
CA GLY A 158 -0.46 1.00 9.25
C GLY A 158 0.61 1.92 8.66
N TYR A 159 0.29 2.70 7.62
CA TYR A 159 1.21 3.70 7.10
C TYR A 159 1.41 4.84 8.09
N LEU A 160 2.55 5.51 7.99
CA LEU A 160 2.79 6.73 8.73
C LEU A 160 2.15 7.89 7.99
N THR A 161 1.34 8.68 8.69
CA THR A 161 0.76 9.91 8.17
C THR A 161 0.63 10.90 9.31
N PRO A 162 0.77 12.22 9.06
CA PRO A 162 0.61 13.24 10.08
C PRO A 162 -0.77 13.18 10.74
N GLU A 163 -0.82 13.50 12.04
CA GLU A 163 -2.11 13.64 12.71
C GLU A 163 -2.84 14.85 12.14
N THR A 164 -4.09 14.65 11.77
CA THR A 164 -4.96 15.72 11.28
C THR A 164 -6.12 15.89 12.24
N TRP A 165 -6.32 17.13 12.68
CA TRP A 165 -7.30 17.52 13.70
C TRP A 165 -8.22 18.61 13.18
N LEU A 166 -9.53 18.45 13.35
CA LEU A 166 -10.47 19.55 13.14
C LEU A 166 -10.24 20.60 14.22
N VAL A 167 -10.17 21.88 13.85
CA VAL A 167 -9.91 22.95 14.80
C VAL A 167 -10.85 24.12 14.61
N GLU A 168 -11.35 24.62 15.75
CA GLU A 168 -12.09 25.87 15.82
C GLU A 168 -11.16 27.01 16.26
N PRO A 169 -11.19 28.18 15.60
CA PRO A 169 -10.31 29.29 15.98
C PRO A 169 -10.58 29.84 17.39
N ARG A 170 -11.86 29.98 17.77
CA ARG A 170 -12.25 30.69 19.00
C ARG A 170 -11.70 30.03 20.27
N PRO A 171 -11.84 28.70 20.50
CA PRO A 171 -11.24 28.05 21.67
C PRO A 171 -9.72 28.17 21.74
N LEU A 172 -9.05 28.42 20.62
CA LEU A 172 -7.60 28.60 20.54
C LEU A 172 -7.13 30.03 20.79
N GLY A 173 -8.05 30.97 21.02
CA GLY A 173 -7.75 32.39 21.15
C GLY A 173 -7.50 33.08 19.80
N LEU A 174 -8.01 32.50 18.70
CA LEU A 174 -7.84 32.98 17.33
C LEU A 174 -9.17 33.49 16.74
N SER A 175 -9.05 34.42 15.81
CA SER A 175 -10.12 34.87 14.92
C SER A 175 -10.10 34.09 13.60
N ARG A 176 -11.23 34.06 12.88
CA ARG A 176 -11.30 33.50 11.52
C ARG A 176 -10.36 34.21 10.53
N SER A 177 -9.99 35.46 10.81
CA SER A 177 -9.04 36.23 10.00
C SER A 177 -7.58 35.78 10.15
N ASP A 178 -7.25 34.97 11.17
CA ASP A 178 -5.87 34.62 11.48
C ASP A 178 -5.35 33.45 10.65
N GLY A 179 -6.25 32.68 10.03
CA GLY A 179 -5.94 31.46 9.30
C GLY A 179 -6.51 31.45 7.89
N PRO A 180 -6.71 30.26 7.30
CA PRO A 180 -7.32 30.11 5.98
C PRO A 180 -8.69 30.79 5.88
N ASP A 181 -9.01 31.32 4.71
CA ASP A 181 -10.27 32.03 4.46
C ASP A 181 -11.51 31.12 4.61
N SER A 182 -11.34 29.79 4.63
CA SER A 182 -12.41 28.85 4.92
C SER A 182 -12.89 29.00 6.37
N GLY A 183 -14.21 28.98 6.58
CA GLY A 183 -14.80 29.00 7.92
C GLY A 183 -14.52 27.75 8.78
N ARG A 184 -13.77 26.79 8.24
CA ARG A 184 -13.43 25.46 8.78
C ARG A 184 -11.96 25.18 8.53
N TRP A 185 -11.21 24.78 9.55
CA TRP A 185 -9.77 24.53 9.47
C TRP A 185 -9.42 23.13 9.97
N VAL A 186 -8.37 22.56 9.39
CA VAL A 186 -7.70 21.39 9.98
C VAL A 186 -6.26 21.71 10.31
N ALA A 187 -5.81 21.24 11.47
CA ALA A 187 -4.45 21.34 11.94
C ALA A 187 -3.73 20.01 11.69
N VAL A 188 -2.73 20.03 10.81
CA VAL A 188 -1.89 18.88 10.45
C VAL A 188 -0.60 18.92 11.26
N ARG A 189 -0.38 17.93 12.11
CA ARG A 189 0.78 17.83 12.99
C ARG A 189 1.93 17.10 12.32
N TRP A 190 2.94 17.85 11.88
CA TRP A 190 4.20 17.27 11.42
C TRP A 190 5.00 16.72 12.61
N PRO A 191 5.68 15.56 12.53
CA PRO A 191 6.54 15.06 13.61
C PRO A 191 7.59 16.08 14.05
N VAL A 192 7.99 16.01 15.32
CA VAL A 192 9.14 16.78 15.83
C VAL A 192 10.40 16.27 15.16
N GLY A 193 11.05 17.13 14.36
CA GLY A 193 12.19 16.72 13.56
C GLY A 193 12.52 17.72 12.44
N VAL A 194 13.35 17.26 11.50
CA VAL A 194 13.73 18.03 10.31
C VAL A 194 13.05 17.41 9.10
N THR A 195 12.25 18.19 8.37
CA THR A 195 11.69 17.77 7.08
C THR A 195 12.83 17.68 6.06
N LEU A 196 13.05 16.49 5.52
CA LEU A 196 14.07 16.23 4.51
C LEU A 196 13.54 16.41 3.09
N GLY A 197 12.23 16.63 2.92
CA GLY A 197 11.61 16.84 1.62
C GLY A 197 11.08 15.55 1.01
N PRO A 198 10.75 15.55 -0.29
CA PRO A 198 10.11 14.42 -0.94
C PRO A 198 10.98 13.16 -0.95
N THR A 199 10.32 12.02 -0.75
CA THR A 199 10.92 10.69 -0.79
C THR A 199 11.22 10.31 -2.25
N ASP A 200 12.41 9.77 -2.52
CA ASP A 200 12.70 9.13 -3.81
C ASP A 200 11.84 7.86 -3.93
N MET A 201 11.23 7.57 -5.07
CA MET A 201 10.33 6.40 -5.20
C MET A 201 11.00 5.15 -5.75
N THR A 202 12.25 5.28 -6.16
CA THR A 202 12.96 4.29 -6.94
C THR A 202 14.15 3.77 -6.16
N TYR A 203 14.94 4.68 -5.63
CA TYR A 203 16.25 4.41 -5.07
C TYR A 203 16.30 4.64 -3.58
N PRO A 204 17.08 3.82 -2.85
CA PRO A 204 17.33 4.09 -1.45
C PRO A 204 18.14 5.38 -1.29
N ARG A 205 18.03 6.01 -0.13
CA ARG A 205 18.81 7.17 0.24
C ARG A 205 20.28 6.80 0.44
N GLY A 206 21.16 7.33 -0.41
CA GLY A 206 22.60 7.08 -0.32
C GLY A 206 23.28 7.64 0.95
N ASP A 207 22.60 8.56 1.66
CA ASP A 207 23.06 9.16 2.91
C ASP A 207 22.38 8.59 4.17
N ASP A 208 21.60 7.50 4.04
CA ASP A 208 20.99 6.78 5.16
C ASP A 208 21.38 5.28 5.14
N PRO A 209 22.26 4.81 6.06
CA PRO A 209 22.64 3.40 6.13
C PRO A 209 21.53 2.44 6.61
N ASN A 210 20.42 2.98 7.13
CA ASN A 210 19.24 2.19 7.46
C ASN A 210 18.40 1.88 6.21
N ASP A 211 18.51 2.69 5.17
CA ASP A 211 17.72 2.55 3.96
C ASP A 211 18.41 1.66 2.91
N ARG A 212 18.07 0.38 2.93
CA ARG A 212 18.80 -0.67 2.18
C ARG A 212 18.00 -1.30 1.06
N ILE A 213 16.69 -1.06 1.03
CA ILE A 213 15.78 -1.72 0.11
C ILE A 213 15.40 -0.70 -0.95
N PRO A 214 15.68 -0.98 -2.25
CA PRO A 214 15.21 -0.11 -3.32
C PRO A 214 13.73 0.16 -3.20
N HIS A 215 13.34 1.43 -3.22
CA HIS A 215 11.97 1.86 -2.92
C HIS A 215 10.94 1.27 -3.88
N ARG A 216 11.32 1.10 -5.15
CA ARG A 216 10.50 0.41 -6.15
C ARG A 216 10.23 -1.08 -5.86
N ASP A 217 11.05 -1.69 -5.01
CA ASP A 217 10.97 -3.10 -4.63
C ASP A 217 10.33 -3.30 -3.26
N ARG A 218 9.81 -2.24 -2.65
CA ARG A 218 9.08 -2.30 -1.38
C ARG A 218 7.60 -2.58 -1.63
N ARG A 219 7.07 -3.68 -1.10
CA ARG A 219 5.65 -4.00 -1.01
C ARG A 219 4.87 -2.83 -0.43
N THR A 220 5.41 -2.14 0.60
CA THR A 220 4.74 -0.95 1.17
C THR A 220 4.51 0.14 0.13
N LEU A 221 5.43 0.35 -0.80
CA LEU A 221 5.29 1.39 -1.81
C LEU A 221 4.49 0.93 -3.02
N ARG A 222 4.64 -0.34 -3.44
CA ARG A 222 3.83 -0.96 -4.50
C ARG A 222 2.34 -0.93 -4.12
N ALA A 223 2.03 -1.34 -2.89
CA ALA A 223 0.67 -1.43 -2.37
C ALA A 223 -0.04 -0.08 -2.17
N LEU A 224 0.68 1.05 -2.15
CA LEU A 224 0.05 2.37 -2.10
C LEU A 224 -0.85 2.62 -3.31
N GLY A 225 -0.63 1.97 -4.47
CA GLY A 225 -1.57 2.04 -5.60
C GLY A 225 -2.96 1.49 -5.28
N VAL A 226 -3.03 0.40 -4.49
CA VAL A 226 -4.32 -0.17 -4.07
C VAL A 226 -5.00 0.75 -3.04
N LEU A 227 -4.21 1.38 -2.16
CA LEU A 227 -4.72 2.36 -1.21
C LEU A 227 -5.23 3.62 -1.93
N ALA A 228 -4.52 4.05 -2.97
CA ALA A 228 -4.93 5.13 -3.85
C ALA A 228 -6.24 4.80 -4.57
N ALA A 229 -6.38 3.57 -5.08
CA ALA A 229 -7.63 3.08 -5.62
C ALA A 229 -8.77 3.12 -4.59
N TRP A 230 -8.52 2.73 -3.34
CA TRP A 230 -9.55 2.73 -2.31
C TRP A 230 -10.05 4.16 -1.99
N LEU A 231 -9.13 5.10 -1.81
CA LEU A 231 -9.41 6.46 -1.34
C LEU A 231 -9.58 7.49 -2.46
N ASP A 232 -9.52 7.09 -3.73
CA ASP A 232 -9.47 8.00 -4.89
C ASP A 232 -8.32 9.02 -4.81
N LEU A 233 -7.12 8.55 -4.46
CA LEU A 233 -5.89 9.37 -4.51
C LEU A 233 -5.32 9.32 -5.92
N ARG A 234 -5.37 10.44 -6.64
CA ARG A 234 -4.95 10.47 -8.05
C ARG A 234 -3.46 10.63 -8.24
N GLU A 235 -2.77 11.15 -7.23
CA GLU A 235 -1.33 11.31 -7.27
C GLU A 235 -0.69 10.53 -6.14
N LEU A 236 0.50 10.01 -6.42
CA LEU A 236 1.44 9.45 -5.46
C LEU A 236 2.83 10.04 -5.75
N GLY A 237 3.85 9.53 -5.07
CA GLY A 237 5.23 9.91 -5.31
C GLY A 237 5.61 11.23 -4.61
N PRO A 238 6.39 12.12 -5.27
CA PRO A 238 7.01 13.26 -4.59
C PRO A 238 6.03 14.26 -3.97
N SER A 239 4.78 14.30 -4.43
CA SER A 239 3.74 15.16 -3.85
C SER A 239 3.09 14.57 -2.58
N ARG A 240 3.25 13.25 -2.34
CA ARG A 240 2.57 12.51 -1.27
C ARG A 240 3.48 11.77 -0.31
N LEU A 241 4.77 11.67 -0.61
CA LEU A 241 5.72 10.96 0.23
C LEU A 241 6.83 11.91 0.63
N VAL A 242 6.95 12.10 1.94
CA VAL A 242 7.88 13.06 2.52
C VAL A 242 8.68 12.39 3.65
N ASP A 243 9.98 12.60 3.60
CA ASP A 243 10.93 12.13 4.59
C ASP A 243 11.06 13.16 5.72
N ALA A 244 11.11 12.66 6.96
CA ALA A 244 11.45 13.46 8.12
C ALA A 244 12.51 12.75 8.96
N TYR A 245 13.55 13.47 9.33
CA TYR A 245 14.47 13.04 10.38
C TYR A 245 13.82 13.28 11.74
N VAL A 246 13.56 12.21 12.50
CA VAL A 246 12.95 12.28 13.83
C VAL A 246 13.98 11.99 14.91
N GLY A 247 13.95 12.75 16.00
CA GLY A 247 14.90 12.63 17.11
C GLY A 247 15.92 13.76 17.18
N ARG A 248 16.84 13.66 18.14
CA ARG A 248 17.91 14.67 18.32
C ARG A 248 18.96 14.50 17.21
N PRO A 249 19.61 15.59 16.75
CA PRO A 249 20.69 15.49 15.77
C PRO A 249 21.75 14.46 16.17
N GLY A 250 22.04 13.51 15.27
CA GLY A 250 22.98 12.40 15.49
C GLY A 250 22.42 11.20 16.28
N LEU A 251 21.22 11.33 16.87
CA LEU A 251 20.54 10.27 17.65
C LEU A 251 19.21 9.84 17.05
N GLY A 252 18.78 10.48 15.97
CA GLY A 252 17.55 10.21 15.24
C GLY A 252 17.74 9.33 14.01
N HIS A 253 16.64 9.10 13.30
CA HIS A 253 16.56 8.31 12.06
C HIS A 253 15.52 8.92 11.11
N VAL A 254 15.51 8.49 9.85
CA VAL A 254 14.51 8.93 8.86
C VAL A 254 13.23 8.12 9.04
N ARG A 255 12.08 8.80 8.95
CA ARG A 255 10.76 8.20 8.79
C ARG A 255 10.08 8.75 7.55
N HIS A 256 9.29 7.91 6.91
CA HIS A 256 8.68 8.19 5.62
C HIS A 256 7.16 8.30 5.79
N TYR A 257 6.60 9.44 5.43
CA TYR A 257 5.20 9.78 5.69
C TYR A 257 4.40 9.89 4.39
N VAL A 258 3.20 9.32 4.41
CA VAL A 258 2.15 9.61 3.43
C VAL A 258 1.48 10.93 3.85
N VAL A 259 1.50 11.91 2.95
CA VAL A 259 1.03 13.28 3.18
C VAL A 259 0.08 13.75 2.08
N GLY A 260 -0.49 14.95 2.24
CA GLY A 260 -1.26 15.59 1.18
C GLY A 260 -2.57 14.86 0.86
N LEU A 261 -3.28 14.39 1.88
CA LEU A 261 -4.50 13.58 1.73
C LEU A 261 -5.80 14.40 1.61
N HIS A 262 -5.69 15.72 1.42
CA HIS A 262 -6.81 16.66 1.38
C HIS A 262 -7.59 16.63 0.06
N ASP A 263 -7.09 15.92 -0.94
CA ASP A 263 -7.74 15.77 -2.24
C ASP A 263 -8.22 14.33 -2.49
N ALA A 264 -8.23 13.49 -1.45
CA ALA A 264 -8.85 12.17 -1.48
C ALA A 264 -10.38 12.27 -1.62
N LEU A 265 -11.04 11.13 -1.80
CA LEU A 265 -12.50 11.00 -1.70
C LEU A 265 -13.26 11.95 -2.64
N GLY A 266 -12.74 12.18 -3.85
CA GLY A 266 -13.35 13.10 -4.81
C GLY A 266 -13.10 14.60 -4.54
N ALA A 267 -12.34 14.96 -3.49
CA ALA A 267 -11.92 16.34 -3.25
C ALA A 267 -10.88 16.84 -4.26
N ALA A 268 -10.12 15.92 -4.89
CA ALA A 268 -9.36 16.20 -6.09
C ALA A 268 -10.32 16.56 -7.22
N GLY A 269 -10.13 17.73 -7.81
CA GLY A 269 -10.83 18.06 -9.04
C GLY A 269 -10.43 17.14 -10.18
N LEU A 270 -11.37 16.65 -11.00
CA LEU A 270 -11.08 16.14 -12.36
C LEU A 270 -10.64 17.29 -13.26
N ALA A 271 -9.47 17.88 -13.00
CA ALA A 271 -8.96 18.98 -13.82
C ALA A 271 -8.51 18.46 -15.19
N PRO A 272 -8.89 19.13 -16.30
CA PRO A 272 -8.02 19.14 -17.46
C PRO A 272 -6.73 19.82 -17.00
N THR A 273 -5.61 19.12 -17.07
CA THR A 273 -4.28 19.67 -16.79
C THR A 273 -3.96 20.79 -17.78
N HIS A 274 -4.42 22.00 -17.51
CA HIS A 274 -4.04 23.23 -18.21
C HIS A 274 -3.15 24.11 -17.33
N HIS A 275 -2.20 23.52 -16.63
CA HIS A 275 -1.01 24.23 -16.15
C HIS A 275 0.19 23.31 -16.42
N ARG A 276 0.86 23.55 -17.55
CA ARG A 276 2.14 22.93 -17.97
C ARG A 276 2.21 21.41 -17.82
N VAL A 277 1.53 20.69 -18.70
CA VAL A 277 1.97 19.33 -19.08
C VAL A 277 3.29 19.48 -19.83
N SER A 278 4.40 19.23 -19.15
CA SER A 278 5.64 18.83 -19.81
C SER A 278 5.34 17.64 -20.72
N ALA A 279 5.96 17.58 -21.89
CA ALA A 279 5.69 16.57 -22.89
C ALA A 279 5.69 15.14 -22.28
N VAL A 280 4.69 14.37 -22.71
CA VAL A 280 4.51 12.92 -22.51
C VAL A 280 3.71 12.54 -21.24
N GLY A 281 2.53 11.95 -21.45
CA GLY A 281 1.66 11.39 -20.40
C GLY A 281 1.98 9.93 -20.09
N PRO A 282 1.15 9.23 -19.29
CA PRO A 282 1.48 7.91 -18.75
C PRO A 282 1.85 6.88 -19.83
N VAL A 283 2.87 6.08 -19.52
CA VAL A 283 3.30 4.90 -20.29
C VAL A 283 2.28 3.78 -20.09
N GLN A 284 1.10 3.93 -20.67
CA GLN A 284 0.24 2.79 -21.01
C GLN A 284 0.36 2.53 -22.51
N GLY A 285 1.31 1.68 -22.86
CA GLY A 285 1.56 1.29 -24.23
C GLY A 285 2.60 0.19 -24.27
N ALA A 286 2.40 -0.78 -25.16
CA ALA A 286 3.37 -1.84 -25.40
C ALA A 286 4.77 -1.22 -25.61
N ALA A 287 5.77 -1.68 -24.85
CA ALA A 287 7.11 -1.06 -24.74
C ALA A 287 7.73 -0.68 -26.09
N TRP A 288 7.43 -1.45 -27.14
CA TRP A 288 7.85 -1.18 -28.51
C TRP A 288 7.33 0.15 -29.09
N LYS A 289 6.11 0.60 -28.74
CA LYS A 289 5.58 1.90 -29.20
C LYS A 289 6.35 3.07 -28.60
N ASN A 290 6.74 2.97 -27.33
CA ASN A 290 7.51 4.04 -26.67
C ASN A 290 8.96 4.06 -27.16
N LEU A 291 9.55 2.89 -27.43
CA LEU A 291 10.86 2.77 -28.07
C LEU A 291 10.85 3.38 -29.47
N LEU A 292 9.87 3.05 -30.31
CA LEU A 292 9.78 3.56 -31.70
C LEU A 292 9.41 5.04 -31.78
N THR A 293 8.68 5.56 -30.79
CA THR A 293 8.28 6.96 -30.77
C THR A 293 9.21 7.83 -29.93
N LEU A 294 10.22 7.24 -29.28
CA LEU A 294 11.09 7.90 -28.30
C LEU A 294 10.29 8.69 -27.24
N GLY A 295 9.13 8.14 -26.85
CA GLY A 295 8.17 8.79 -25.95
C GLY A 295 7.34 9.92 -26.58
N LEU A 296 7.50 10.28 -27.85
CA LEU A 296 6.81 11.42 -28.48
C LEU A 296 5.31 11.17 -28.73
N ALA A 297 4.84 9.92 -28.71
CA ALA A 297 3.42 9.60 -28.85
C ALA A 297 2.65 9.95 -27.57
N ARG A 298 1.76 10.95 -27.67
CA ARG A 298 1.02 11.49 -26.52
C ARG A 298 -0.31 10.76 -26.32
N PRO A 299 -0.63 10.23 -25.12
CA PRO A 299 -2.01 9.86 -24.81
C PRO A 299 -2.91 11.11 -24.83
N ARG A 300 -4.14 10.96 -25.32
CA ARG A 300 -5.11 12.07 -25.33
C ARG A 300 -5.54 12.36 -23.88
N PRO A 301 -5.52 13.63 -23.43
CA PRO A 301 -6.10 13.98 -22.14
C PRO A 301 -7.61 13.69 -22.14
N SER A 302 -8.08 13.07 -21.06
CA SER A 302 -9.50 12.89 -20.76
C SER A 302 -10.13 14.26 -20.44
N SER A 303 -11.21 14.60 -21.14
CA SER A 303 -11.90 15.90 -21.07
C SER A 303 -13.24 15.78 -20.34
N LYS A 304 -13.26 15.43 -19.05
CA LYS A 304 -14.49 15.50 -18.25
C LYS A 304 -14.52 16.78 -17.40
N PRO A 305 -15.60 17.59 -17.49
CA PRO A 305 -15.81 18.75 -16.62
C PRO A 305 -16.11 18.31 -15.16
N LEU A 306 -15.97 19.26 -14.23
CA LEU A 306 -15.38 19.02 -12.91
C LEU A 306 -16.30 19.50 -11.79
N GLU A 307 -16.65 18.60 -10.86
CA GLU A 307 -17.22 18.97 -9.56
C GLU A 307 -16.24 18.51 -8.46
N ARG A 308 -15.65 19.45 -7.72
CA ARG A 308 -14.84 19.16 -6.52
C ARG A 308 -15.80 18.94 -5.37
N THR A 309 -16.21 17.71 -5.15
CA THR A 309 -17.18 17.40 -4.11
C THR A 309 -17.00 15.98 -3.63
N LEU A 310 -17.24 15.77 -2.34
CA LEU A 310 -17.25 14.44 -1.76
C LEU A 310 -18.39 13.56 -2.34
N ARG A 311 -19.39 14.16 -2.99
CA ARG A 311 -20.51 13.43 -3.65
C ARG A 311 -20.09 12.67 -4.91
N VAL A 312 -18.96 13.00 -5.53
CA VAL A 312 -18.44 12.26 -6.69
C VAL A 312 -17.59 11.06 -6.27
N PHE A 313 -17.45 10.79 -4.96
CA PHE A 313 -16.77 9.61 -4.47
C PHE A 313 -17.69 8.39 -4.56
N LEU A 314 -17.68 7.76 -5.72
CA LEU A 314 -18.62 6.70 -6.06
C LEU A 314 -18.22 5.32 -5.48
N PRO A 315 -19.19 4.47 -5.14
CA PRO A 315 -18.96 3.09 -4.70
C PRO A 315 -18.35 2.22 -5.81
N GLU A 316 -18.62 2.54 -7.09
CA GLU A 316 -18.03 1.85 -8.23
C GLU A 316 -16.53 2.16 -8.36
N LEU A 317 -15.74 1.12 -8.58
CA LEU A 317 -14.29 1.20 -8.71
C LEU A 317 -13.81 0.17 -9.74
N ASP A 318 -13.00 0.60 -10.71
CA ASP A 318 -12.13 -0.33 -11.43
C ASP A 318 -10.92 -0.65 -10.53
N PRO A 319 -10.71 -1.92 -10.14
CA PRO A 319 -9.55 -2.30 -9.32
C PRO A 319 -8.20 -2.04 -9.99
N ARG A 320 -8.16 -1.85 -11.32
CA ARG A 320 -6.96 -1.44 -12.10
C ARG A 320 -6.81 0.08 -12.13
N TYR A 321 -7.12 0.72 -11.02
CA TYR A 321 -7.14 2.17 -10.86
C TYR A 321 -5.88 2.85 -11.42
N GLU A 322 -6.09 3.87 -12.25
CA GLU A 322 -5.02 4.58 -12.93
C GLU A 322 -4.66 5.87 -12.18
N LEU A 323 -3.36 6.03 -11.91
CA LEU A 323 -2.83 7.26 -11.32
C LEU A 323 -2.69 8.35 -12.38
N GLY A 324 -2.87 9.61 -11.98
CA GLY A 324 -2.70 10.78 -12.84
C GLY A 324 -1.26 11.03 -13.25
N HIS A 325 -0.28 10.56 -12.46
CA HIS A 325 1.14 10.62 -12.76
C HIS A 325 1.79 9.25 -12.61
N PRO A 326 2.84 8.94 -13.41
CA PRO A 326 3.58 7.69 -13.27
C PRO A 326 4.13 7.52 -11.87
N TYR A 327 4.06 6.31 -11.34
CA TYR A 327 4.55 5.99 -10.01
C TYR A 327 5.11 4.56 -10.05
N GLU A 328 6.41 4.47 -10.26
CA GLU A 328 7.10 3.22 -10.59
C GLU A 328 6.88 2.05 -9.62
N PRO A 329 6.72 2.22 -8.30
CA PRO A 329 6.36 1.09 -7.45
C PRO A 329 5.05 0.40 -7.90
N VAL A 330 4.04 1.14 -8.37
CA VAL A 330 2.79 0.52 -8.85
C VAL A 330 2.98 -0.27 -10.13
N ASP A 331 3.90 0.14 -11.00
CA ASP A 331 4.22 -0.60 -12.22
C ASP A 331 4.79 -2.00 -11.91
N ARG A 332 5.34 -2.19 -10.71
CA ARG A 332 5.87 -3.46 -10.19
C ARG A 332 4.93 -4.18 -9.22
N LEU A 333 3.68 -3.73 -9.08
CA LEU A 333 2.70 -4.31 -8.15
C LEU A 333 2.39 -5.77 -8.53
N LEU A 334 2.71 -6.69 -7.62
CA LEU A 334 2.42 -8.11 -7.81
C LEU A 334 1.09 -8.51 -7.16
N ALA A 335 0.55 -9.67 -7.55
CA ALA A 335 -0.66 -10.23 -6.94
C ALA A 335 -0.53 -10.46 -5.42
N SER A 336 0.66 -10.86 -4.94
CA SER A 336 0.94 -11.03 -3.51
C SER A 336 1.00 -9.69 -2.75
N ASP A 337 1.49 -8.63 -3.39
CA ASP A 337 1.48 -7.27 -2.80
C ASP A 337 0.04 -6.76 -2.66
N GLY A 338 -0.77 -6.97 -3.70
CA GLY A 338 -2.20 -6.64 -3.70
C GLY A 338 -3.01 -7.48 -2.71
N TYR A 339 -2.71 -8.77 -2.59
CA TYR A 339 -3.30 -9.65 -1.58
C TYR A 339 -2.99 -9.16 -0.16
N TRP A 340 -1.72 -8.85 0.13
CA TRP A 340 -1.31 -8.35 1.43
C TRP A 340 -2.08 -7.10 1.85
N ILE A 341 -2.17 -6.09 0.98
CA ILE A 341 -2.90 -4.85 1.32
C ILE A 341 -4.41 -5.09 1.39
N ALA A 342 -4.96 -6.01 0.59
CA ALA A 342 -6.36 -6.43 0.71
C ALA A 342 -6.66 -7.11 2.06
N LYS A 343 -5.75 -7.93 2.60
CA LYS A 343 -5.86 -8.45 3.98
C LYS A 343 -5.91 -7.31 5.00
N ARG A 344 -5.05 -6.30 4.84
CA ARG A 344 -5.06 -5.12 5.74
C ARG A 344 -6.39 -4.37 5.66
N LEU A 345 -6.94 -4.19 4.46
CA LEU A 345 -8.26 -3.58 4.24
C LEU A 345 -9.37 -4.39 4.91
N ALA A 346 -9.35 -5.73 4.77
CA ALA A 346 -10.33 -6.62 5.38
C ALA A 346 -10.32 -6.55 6.92
N ARG A 347 -9.16 -6.32 7.52
CA ARG A 347 -8.99 -6.19 8.98
C ARG A 347 -9.45 -4.85 9.56
N VAL A 348 -9.70 -3.82 8.74
CA VAL A 348 -10.24 -2.54 9.23
C VAL A 348 -11.71 -2.72 9.61
N PRO A 349 -12.10 -2.58 10.89
CA PRO A 349 -13.50 -2.72 11.30
C PRO A 349 -14.38 -1.62 10.67
N SER A 350 -15.63 -1.94 10.30
CA SER A 350 -16.58 -0.93 9.80
C SER A 350 -16.78 0.22 10.79
N ARG A 351 -16.78 -0.06 12.11
CA ARG A 351 -16.82 0.98 13.15
C ARG A 351 -15.66 1.99 13.07
N THR A 352 -14.47 1.57 12.67
CA THR A 352 -13.29 2.45 12.55
C THR A 352 -13.41 3.32 11.30
N LEU A 353 -13.98 2.77 10.22
CA LEU A 353 -14.31 3.51 9.01
C LEU A 353 -15.39 4.57 9.30
N GLU A 354 -16.49 4.19 9.93
CA GLU A 354 -17.56 5.10 10.36
C GLU A 354 -17.04 6.18 11.32
N ALA A 355 -16.21 5.82 12.31
CA ALA A 355 -15.60 6.78 13.23
C ALA A 355 -14.66 7.75 12.49
N SER A 356 -13.97 7.30 11.44
CA SER A 356 -13.12 8.16 10.62
C SER A 356 -13.95 9.15 9.80
N VAL A 357 -15.09 8.74 9.25
CA VAL A 357 -16.05 9.64 8.57
C VAL A 357 -16.67 10.63 9.57
N ARG A 358 -17.12 10.15 10.74
CA ARG A 358 -17.69 11.00 11.78
C ARG A 358 -16.71 12.05 12.33
N ALA A 359 -15.42 11.74 12.37
CA ALA A 359 -14.38 12.70 12.77
C ALA A 359 -14.30 13.91 11.82
N ALA A 360 -14.86 13.80 10.61
CA ALA A 360 -15.01 14.91 9.69
C ALA A 360 -16.22 15.79 9.97
N ASP A 361 -17.02 15.55 11.01
CA ASP A 361 -18.08 16.44 11.51
C ASP A 361 -18.83 17.17 10.39
N LEU A 362 -19.43 16.39 9.49
CA LEU A 362 -20.10 16.92 8.31
C LEU A 362 -21.52 17.33 8.69
N SER A 363 -21.96 18.49 8.19
CA SER A 363 -23.31 18.99 8.48
C SER A 363 -24.43 18.19 7.79
N ASP A 364 -24.10 17.42 6.75
CA ASP A 364 -25.03 16.62 5.96
C ASP A 364 -24.88 15.11 6.30
N PRO A 365 -25.81 14.53 7.08
CA PRO A 365 -25.79 13.11 7.41
C PRO A 365 -25.95 12.19 6.20
N GLU A 366 -26.56 12.65 5.10
CA GLU A 366 -26.66 11.86 3.88
C GLU A 366 -25.30 11.72 3.19
N LEU A 367 -24.50 12.79 3.19
CA LEU A 367 -23.13 12.77 2.68
C LEU A 367 -22.25 11.83 3.52
N GLU A 368 -22.37 11.84 4.84
CA GLU A 368 -21.66 10.86 5.69
C GLU A 368 -22.01 9.42 5.34
N ARG A 369 -23.32 9.12 5.21
CA ARG A 369 -23.78 7.79 4.80
C ARG A 369 -23.29 7.42 3.41
N HIS A 370 -23.24 8.37 2.48
CA HIS A 370 -22.70 8.16 1.14
C HIS A 370 -21.22 7.78 1.18
N LEU A 371 -20.39 8.52 1.93
CA LEU A 371 -18.96 8.25 2.07
C LEU A 371 -18.69 6.88 2.70
N VAL A 372 -19.43 6.53 3.76
CA VAL A 372 -19.32 5.20 4.39
C VAL A 372 -19.65 4.11 3.37
N ARG A 373 -20.80 4.20 2.68
CA ARG A 373 -21.20 3.21 1.67
C ARG A 373 -20.16 3.09 0.55
N ALA A 374 -19.64 4.20 0.06
CA ALA A 374 -18.64 4.20 -1.00
C ALA A 374 -17.33 3.56 -0.54
N LEU A 375 -16.82 3.91 0.64
CA LEU A 375 -15.61 3.31 1.21
C LEU A 375 -15.78 1.80 1.41
N GLU A 376 -16.93 1.34 1.91
CA GLU A 376 -17.20 -0.08 2.11
C GLU A 376 -17.32 -0.85 0.79
N ALA A 377 -18.04 -0.31 -0.19
CA ALA A 377 -18.19 -0.93 -1.50
C ALA A 377 -16.84 -1.06 -2.22
N ARG A 378 -16.05 0.02 -2.24
CA ARG A 378 -14.70 0.02 -2.83
C ARG A 378 -13.77 -0.95 -2.10
N ARG A 379 -13.84 -1.01 -0.77
CA ARG A 379 -13.10 -1.99 0.05
C ARG A 379 -13.44 -3.41 -0.36
N ARG A 380 -14.73 -3.76 -0.46
CA ARG A 380 -15.20 -5.10 -0.86
C ARG A 380 -14.73 -5.46 -2.27
N THR A 381 -14.81 -4.52 -3.21
CA THR A 381 -14.33 -4.68 -4.59
C THR A 381 -12.84 -5.00 -4.65
N LEU A 382 -12.01 -4.26 -3.89
CA LEU A 382 -10.57 -4.50 -3.84
C LEU A 382 -10.22 -5.84 -3.18
N ILE A 383 -10.89 -6.19 -2.08
CA ILE A 383 -10.71 -7.49 -1.40
C ILE A 383 -11.01 -8.63 -2.38
N SER A 384 -12.19 -8.63 -2.99
CA SER A 384 -12.59 -9.66 -3.96
C SER A 384 -11.62 -9.74 -5.15
N TYR A 385 -11.22 -8.59 -5.70
CA TYR A 385 -10.29 -8.53 -6.83
C TYR A 385 -8.93 -9.14 -6.50
N TRP A 386 -8.30 -8.74 -5.40
CA TRP A 386 -6.96 -9.23 -5.06
C TRP A 386 -6.97 -10.67 -4.54
N PHE A 387 -8.01 -11.07 -3.80
CA PHE A 387 -8.14 -12.45 -3.31
C PHE A 387 -8.41 -13.47 -4.42
N SER A 388 -8.95 -13.05 -5.56
CA SER A 388 -9.13 -13.93 -6.73
C SER A 388 -7.84 -14.20 -7.52
N ARG A 389 -6.73 -13.50 -7.23
CA ARG A 389 -5.46 -13.59 -7.97
C ARG A 389 -4.45 -14.54 -7.35
N VAL A 390 -4.69 -14.94 -6.11
CA VAL A 390 -3.86 -15.86 -5.33
C VAL A 390 -4.76 -16.92 -4.70
N THR A 391 -4.17 -17.89 -4.04
CA THR A 391 -4.89 -18.73 -3.07
C THR A 391 -4.89 -17.97 -1.73
N PRO A 392 -6.01 -17.34 -1.32
CA PRO A 392 -6.01 -16.37 -0.24
C PRO A 392 -6.15 -17.07 1.11
N CYS A 393 -5.19 -17.95 1.43
CA CYS A 393 -5.19 -18.76 2.63
C CYS A 393 -4.11 -18.30 3.61
N GLU A 394 -4.38 -18.36 4.91
CA GLU A 394 -3.41 -18.06 5.97
C GLU A 394 -3.27 -19.25 6.90
N VAL A 395 -2.09 -19.46 7.47
CA VAL A 395 -1.87 -20.55 8.43
C VAL A 395 -2.49 -20.18 9.78
N GLU A 396 -3.47 -20.96 10.22
CA GLU A 396 -4.11 -20.81 11.54
C GLU A 396 -3.43 -21.69 12.59
N ALA A 397 -3.18 -22.96 12.23
CA ALA A 397 -2.57 -23.92 13.13
C ALA A 397 -1.68 -24.93 12.39
N VAL A 398 -0.60 -25.33 13.05
CA VAL A 398 0.30 -26.40 12.60
C VAL A 398 0.49 -27.37 13.74
N SER A 399 0.32 -28.66 13.45
CA SER A 399 0.70 -29.77 14.32
C SER A 399 1.66 -30.72 13.56
N ALA A 400 2.11 -31.78 14.23
CA ALA A 400 2.97 -32.79 13.59
C ALA A 400 2.34 -33.47 12.36
N ARG A 401 1.01 -33.50 12.26
CA ARG A 401 0.28 -34.25 11.22
C ARG A 401 -0.82 -33.45 10.52
N THR A 402 -1.06 -32.21 10.95
CA THR A 402 -2.17 -31.40 10.45
C THR A 402 -1.71 -29.96 10.21
N LEU A 403 -2.11 -29.41 9.07
CA LEU A 403 -2.03 -28.00 8.74
C LEU A 403 -3.47 -27.48 8.60
N VAL A 404 -3.83 -26.47 9.38
CA VAL A 404 -5.11 -25.77 9.24
C VAL A 404 -4.85 -24.43 8.58
N LEU A 405 -5.52 -24.19 7.46
CA LEU A 405 -5.49 -22.90 6.78
C LEU A 405 -6.86 -22.23 6.85
N ALA A 406 -6.90 -20.93 7.12
CA ALA A 406 -8.09 -20.12 6.93
C ALA A 406 -8.12 -19.52 5.52
N ASP A 407 -9.25 -19.63 4.83
CA ASP A 407 -9.50 -18.94 3.57
C ASP A 407 -10.08 -17.55 3.85
N GLU A 408 -9.23 -16.53 3.68
CA GLU A 408 -9.57 -15.14 3.93
C GLU A 408 -10.71 -14.65 3.01
N ALA A 409 -10.92 -15.26 1.83
CA ALA A 409 -12.04 -14.91 0.96
C ALA A 409 -13.38 -15.43 1.45
N LEU A 410 -13.40 -16.62 2.07
CA LEU A 410 -14.59 -17.15 2.74
C LEU A 410 -14.87 -16.35 4.02
N ARG A 411 -13.84 -16.10 4.82
CA ARG A 411 -13.92 -15.31 6.06
C ARG A 411 -14.40 -13.87 5.81
N ALA A 412 -13.94 -13.24 4.73
CA ALA A 412 -14.39 -11.91 4.33
C ALA A 412 -15.78 -11.91 3.64
N GLY A 413 -16.39 -13.08 3.42
CA GLY A 413 -17.69 -13.23 2.76
C GLY A 413 -17.70 -12.71 1.32
N VAL A 414 -16.56 -12.75 0.62
CA VAL A 414 -16.46 -12.38 -0.81
C VAL A 414 -16.59 -13.60 -1.73
N GLU A 415 -16.43 -14.81 -1.18
CA GLU A 415 -16.66 -16.09 -1.86
C GLU A 415 -17.49 -17.04 -0.98
N ASN A 416 -17.89 -18.19 -1.53
CA ASN A 416 -18.70 -19.20 -0.83
C ASN A 416 -18.03 -20.59 -0.90
N ALA A 417 -18.10 -21.34 0.21
CA ALA A 417 -17.59 -22.69 0.39
C ALA A 417 -18.13 -23.71 -0.63
N ASP A 418 -19.41 -23.63 -1.01
CA ASP A 418 -20.08 -24.57 -1.93
C ASP A 418 -19.40 -24.66 -3.31
N SER A 419 -18.75 -23.57 -3.71
CA SER A 419 -18.06 -23.47 -5.00
C SER A 419 -16.55 -23.64 -4.91
N THR A 420 -16.02 -23.94 -3.72
CA THR A 420 -14.60 -23.85 -3.38
C THR A 420 -14.02 -25.24 -3.10
N HIS A 421 -12.90 -25.55 -3.74
CA HIS A 421 -12.13 -26.78 -3.50
C HIS A 421 -10.64 -26.46 -3.56
N TYR A 422 -9.81 -27.20 -2.85
CA TYR A 422 -8.37 -26.99 -2.85
C TYR A 422 -7.66 -28.18 -3.47
N GLU A 423 -6.70 -27.90 -4.35
CA GLU A 423 -5.76 -28.87 -4.87
C GLU A 423 -4.43 -28.73 -4.13
N LEU A 424 -3.99 -29.84 -3.54
CA LEU A 424 -2.80 -29.93 -2.69
C LEU A 424 -1.72 -30.70 -3.42
N ARG A 425 -0.51 -30.15 -3.45
CA ARG A 425 0.70 -30.82 -3.94
C ARG A 425 1.79 -30.75 -2.87
N PHE A 426 2.41 -31.88 -2.60
CA PHE A 426 3.55 -31.97 -1.68
C PHE A 426 4.82 -32.03 -2.50
N LEU A 427 5.71 -31.06 -2.32
CA LEU A 427 6.92 -30.89 -3.14
C LEU A 427 8.17 -31.01 -2.28
N GLY A 428 9.23 -31.59 -2.83
CA GLY A 428 10.59 -31.48 -2.28
C GLY A 428 11.21 -30.11 -2.51
N ASP A 429 12.38 -29.87 -1.91
CA ASP A 429 13.20 -28.67 -2.18
C ASP A 429 13.78 -28.62 -3.61
N ASP A 430 13.77 -29.77 -4.30
CA ASP A 430 14.06 -29.95 -5.72
C ASP A 430 12.83 -29.75 -6.62
N GLY A 431 11.66 -29.48 -6.03
CA GLY A 431 10.39 -29.29 -6.74
C GLY A 431 9.72 -30.57 -7.25
N ARG A 432 10.26 -31.76 -6.93
CA ARG A 432 9.63 -33.03 -7.29
C ARG A 432 8.42 -33.29 -6.41
N GLU A 433 7.37 -33.84 -6.99
CA GLU A 433 6.20 -34.28 -6.23
C GLU A 433 6.57 -35.47 -5.33
N LEU A 434 6.24 -35.35 -4.05
CA LEU A 434 6.47 -36.38 -3.03
C LEU A 434 5.27 -37.32 -2.89
N SER A 435 4.10 -36.90 -3.35
CA SER A 435 2.88 -37.70 -3.36
C SER A 435 1.92 -37.25 -4.46
N PRO A 436 0.97 -38.10 -4.89
CA PRO A 436 -0.08 -37.69 -5.83
C PRO A 436 -0.86 -36.46 -5.31
N PRO A 437 -1.31 -35.56 -6.21
CA PRO A 437 -2.14 -34.43 -5.83
C PRO A 437 -3.41 -34.88 -5.12
N ARG A 438 -3.83 -34.11 -4.10
CA ARG A 438 -5.06 -34.37 -3.35
C ARG A 438 -6.05 -33.23 -3.55
N ARG A 439 -7.33 -33.54 -3.52
CA ARG A 439 -8.39 -32.54 -3.48
C ARG A 439 -9.10 -32.60 -2.15
N VAL A 440 -9.29 -31.44 -1.54
CA VAL A 440 -9.98 -31.30 -0.25
C VAL A 440 -11.03 -30.20 -0.35
N PRO A 441 -12.23 -30.39 0.22
CA PRO A 441 -13.20 -29.32 0.37
C PRO A 441 -12.83 -28.41 1.58
N PRO A 442 -13.36 -27.18 1.65
CA PRO A 442 -13.34 -26.40 2.88
C PRO A 442 -14.25 -27.03 3.96
N THR A 443 -13.94 -26.72 5.21
CA THR A 443 -14.84 -26.83 6.36
C THR A 443 -15.11 -25.42 6.88
N LEU A 444 -16.31 -24.89 6.63
CA LEU A 444 -16.63 -23.47 6.86
C LEU A 444 -15.67 -22.53 6.09
N ASP A 445 -14.91 -21.69 6.79
CA ASP A 445 -13.87 -20.82 6.24
C ASP A 445 -12.45 -21.41 6.35
N GLU A 446 -12.32 -22.67 6.76
CA GLU A 446 -11.03 -23.33 6.96
C GLU A 446 -10.83 -24.51 6.00
N VAL A 447 -9.58 -24.95 5.86
CA VAL A 447 -9.22 -26.21 5.21
C VAL A 447 -8.21 -26.95 6.08
N GLU A 448 -8.58 -28.17 6.47
CA GLU A 448 -7.74 -29.06 7.24
C GLU A 448 -6.97 -30.00 6.30
N ILE A 449 -5.64 -29.97 6.39
CA ILE A 449 -4.73 -30.70 5.51
C ILE A 449 -3.95 -31.71 6.35
N ALA A 450 -4.15 -32.99 6.07
CA ALA A 450 -3.31 -34.06 6.64
C ALA A 450 -1.92 -34.06 6.00
N LEU A 451 -0.90 -33.87 6.83
CA LEU A 451 0.50 -33.83 6.42
C LEU A 451 1.09 -35.25 6.38
N PRO A 452 1.79 -35.63 5.29
CA PRO A 452 2.45 -36.93 5.19
C PRO A 452 3.65 -37.03 6.12
N GLU A 453 4.02 -38.26 6.47
CA GLU A 453 5.31 -38.55 7.12
C GLU A 453 6.33 -38.65 5.99
N LEU A 454 7.33 -37.77 6.01
CA LEU A 454 8.32 -37.68 4.95
C LEU A 454 9.71 -37.86 5.53
N GLU A 455 10.50 -38.73 4.91
CA GLU A 455 11.93 -38.94 5.24
C GLU A 455 12.82 -37.82 4.70
N ARG A 456 12.32 -36.57 4.68
CA ARG A 456 13.06 -35.41 4.19
C ARG A 456 12.97 -34.26 5.20
N PRO A 457 14.09 -33.54 5.41
CA PRO A 457 14.11 -32.45 6.36
C PRO A 457 13.37 -31.21 5.84
N TYR A 458 13.07 -31.12 4.54
CA TYR A 458 12.36 -29.96 3.96
C TYR A 458 11.33 -30.43 2.94
N PHE A 459 10.14 -29.86 3.01
CA PHE A 459 9.10 -30.05 2.01
C PHE A 459 8.17 -28.83 1.95
N VAL A 460 7.40 -28.74 0.87
CA VAL A 460 6.49 -27.64 0.59
C VAL A 460 5.09 -28.19 0.36
N VAL A 461 4.10 -27.58 0.98
CA VAL A 461 2.68 -27.81 0.67
C VAL A 461 2.23 -26.67 -0.24
N SER A 462 2.05 -26.97 -1.52
CA SER A 462 1.48 -26.06 -2.51
C SER A 462 -0.03 -26.26 -2.54
N VAL A 463 -0.77 -25.19 -2.23
CA VAL A 463 -2.23 -25.16 -2.17
C VAL A 463 -2.74 -24.25 -3.26
N THR A 464 -3.57 -24.80 -4.15
CA THR A 464 -4.26 -24.03 -5.19
C THR A 464 -5.76 -24.10 -4.94
N VAL A 465 -6.37 -22.97 -4.61
CA VAL A 465 -7.84 -22.90 -4.55
C VAL A 465 -8.43 -22.91 -5.95
N SER A 466 -9.54 -23.61 -6.14
CA SER A 466 -10.37 -23.58 -7.33
C SER A 466 -11.78 -23.17 -6.96
N ARG A 467 -12.27 -22.10 -7.58
CA ARG A 467 -13.61 -21.56 -7.35
C ARG A 467 -14.41 -21.56 -8.64
N ARG A 468 -15.60 -22.16 -8.61
CA ARG A 468 -16.48 -22.29 -9.80
C ARG A 468 -15.74 -22.90 -11.00
N GLY A 469 -14.91 -23.91 -10.73
CA GLY A 469 -14.11 -24.63 -11.72
C GLY A 469 -12.88 -23.86 -12.26
N ARG A 470 -12.55 -22.70 -11.68
CA ARG A 470 -11.38 -21.90 -12.08
C ARG A 470 -10.31 -21.93 -10.98
N PRO A 471 -9.11 -22.49 -11.24
CA PRO A 471 -8.01 -22.42 -10.29
C PRO A 471 -7.51 -20.98 -10.17
N ALA A 472 -7.05 -20.61 -8.97
CA ALA A 472 -6.35 -19.37 -8.75
C ALA A 472 -5.08 -19.30 -9.62
N ALA A 473 -4.75 -18.11 -10.10
CA ALA A 473 -3.58 -17.89 -10.94
C ALA A 473 -2.25 -18.18 -10.22
N ARG A 474 -2.27 -18.22 -8.89
CA ARG A 474 -1.10 -18.40 -8.04
C ARG A 474 -1.44 -19.24 -6.82
N ALA A 475 -0.63 -20.25 -6.56
CA ALA A 475 -0.76 -21.14 -5.41
C ALA A 475 -0.15 -20.48 -4.16
N MET A 476 -0.71 -20.77 -2.99
CA MET A 476 -0.05 -20.54 -1.71
C MET A 476 0.95 -21.69 -1.49
N GLU A 477 2.16 -21.37 -1.08
CA GLU A 477 3.16 -22.35 -0.66
C GLU A 477 3.42 -22.22 0.84
N VAL A 478 3.31 -23.33 1.55
CA VAL A 478 3.66 -23.45 2.96
C VAL A 478 4.90 -24.32 3.08
N HIS A 479 5.97 -23.74 3.62
CA HIS A 479 7.29 -24.35 3.66
C HIS A 479 7.57 -24.88 5.06
N PHE A 480 7.95 -26.15 5.13
CA PHE A 480 8.22 -26.83 6.39
C PHE A 480 9.65 -27.33 6.47
N TYR A 481 10.19 -27.27 7.69
CA TYR A 481 11.40 -27.97 8.09
C TYR A 481 11.05 -29.00 9.16
N SER A 482 11.58 -30.22 9.02
CA SER A 482 11.39 -31.33 9.95
C SER A 482 12.74 -31.74 10.53
N ASP A 483 12.85 -31.72 11.86
CA ASP A 483 14.01 -32.19 12.59
C ASP A 483 13.57 -33.12 13.72
N GLN A 484 14.06 -34.36 13.74
CA GLN A 484 13.72 -35.39 14.75
C GLN A 484 12.21 -35.60 14.99
N GLY A 485 11.37 -35.36 13.98
CA GLY A 485 9.90 -35.51 14.07
C GLY A 485 9.17 -34.24 14.55
N GLU A 486 9.88 -33.17 14.89
CA GLU A 486 9.29 -31.85 15.13
C GLU A 486 9.14 -31.10 13.80
N LEU A 487 7.90 -30.74 13.47
CA LEU A 487 7.58 -30.00 12.25
C LEU A 487 7.52 -28.50 12.54
N ARG A 488 8.30 -27.70 11.79
CA ARG A 488 8.35 -26.25 11.93
C ARG A 488 7.95 -25.57 10.62
N LEU A 489 7.06 -24.59 10.72
CA LEU A 489 6.75 -23.67 9.63
C LEU A 489 7.93 -22.69 9.47
N VAL A 490 8.59 -22.73 8.31
CA VAL A 490 9.75 -21.86 8.01
C VAL A 490 9.46 -20.77 7.00
N GLY A 491 8.36 -20.88 6.25
CA GLY A 491 7.92 -19.80 5.40
C GLY A 491 6.56 -19.99 4.72
N ILE A 492 6.00 -18.89 4.27
CA ILE A 492 4.78 -18.80 3.47
C ILE A 492 5.11 -17.97 2.23
N ARG A 493 4.49 -18.31 1.11
CA ARG A 493 4.56 -17.52 -0.11
C ARG A 493 3.26 -17.58 -0.88
N HIS A 494 2.66 -16.43 -1.12
CA HIS A 494 1.52 -16.29 -2.03
C HIS A 494 1.94 -16.01 -3.44
#